data_AF-A0A923J467-F1
#
_entry.id   AF-A0A923J467-F1
#
_cell.length_a   1.000
_cell.length_b   1.000
_cell.length_c   1.000
_cell.angle_alpha   90.00
_cell.angle_beta   90.00
_cell.angle_gamma   90.00
#
_symmetry.space_group_name_H-M   'P 1'
#
loop_
_entity.id
_entity.type
_entity.pdbx_description
1 polymer ?
#
loop_
_entity_poly.entity_id
_entity_poly.type
_entity_poly.pdbx_seq_one_letter_code
_entity_poly.pdbx_strand_id
1 'polypeptide(L)'
;MRKVVDLQMKFWKKDIADINFDLQSRDEIPKLLIGLQHIFSTRKIREKVFSILRRIVARKNHEAGRPGMDLWKIFVLGSLRVNCNCDFDKLHELANNHRTLRLMLGHAQTDIDSLYALQTIRDNVSLLTPEILDEINQVVVPAGQDLAMRKKDEGLKASCDSFVVETDVHYPTDSNLLYDAMRKMIILIAAICSEVGITQWRQSHHNILKVKRLLRNLQKLRRSTSKDAAKKAQREAVIVNAHENYIQVCENLISRVTETISILRELQLLSLMQDLRLTTIEEYIRHARRQIDQIRRRVVLDEKIPHAKKVFSIFEPHTEWISKGKAGVPQELGLKVCVLKDQNGFILYHRVMLGQTDDKVAVAMVQEAKARFPCLISCSFDKGFYTPQSRKELGKILDHVILPKKGRLSAKDKEIEHSEEFVTARRRHSSVESSINALENHGLDRCLDHGLHGFKRYVALAVVARNIQILGHLIQQKELKRQKRRRFTTRT
;
A
#
# COMPACT_ATOMS: atom_id res chain seq x y z
N MET A 1 15.23 19.23 -18.11
CA MET A 1 13.80 18.97 -17.78
C MET A 1 13.48 17.55 -18.22
N ARG A 2 12.83 16.71 -17.41
CA ARG A 2 12.50 15.34 -17.83
C ARG A 2 11.44 15.38 -18.93
N LYS A 3 11.59 14.53 -19.94
CA LYS A 3 10.59 14.38 -21.00
C LYS A 3 9.47 13.47 -20.51
N VAL A 4 8.24 13.71 -20.99
CA VAL A 4 7.13 12.79 -20.73
C VAL A 4 7.33 11.50 -21.52
N VAL A 5 7.65 11.66 -22.81
CA VAL A 5 8.01 10.65 -23.80
C VAL A 5 8.93 11.32 -24.81
N ASP A 6 9.91 10.59 -25.33
CA ASP A 6 10.64 11.00 -26.53
C ASP A 6 9.83 10.62 -27.77
N LEU A 7 9.11 11.60 -28.36
CA LEU A 7 8.20 11.38 -29.48
C LEU A 7 8.92 11.18 -30.83
N GLN A 8 10.25 11.32 -30.86
CA GLN A 8 11.02 11.10 -32.08
C GLN A 8 11.10 9.60 -32.38
N MET A 9 10.39 9.17 -33.43
CA MET A 9 10.49 7.82 -33.98
C MET A 9 11.93 7.58 -34.43
N LYS A 10 12.63 6.68 -33.73
CA LYS A 10 13.93 6.15 -34.16
C LYS A 10 13.66 4.95 -35.08
N PHE A 11 14.52 4.74 -36.08
CA PHE A 11 14.45 3.56 -36.96
C PHE A 11 14.26 2.28 -36.12
N TRP A 12 13.37 1.38 -36.57
CA TRP A 12 13.02 0.10 -35.94
C TRP A 12 12.20 0.16 -34.63
N LYS A 13 11.76 1.34 -34.17
CA LYS A 13 10.77 1.44 -33.09
C LYS A 13 9.36 1.23 -33.62
N LYS A 14 8.59 0.38 -32.93
CA LYS A 14 7.16 0.22 -33.17
C LYS A 14 6.40 1.30 -32.39
N ASP A 15 5.43 1.97 -33.02
CA ASP A 15 4.56 2.90 -32.31
C ASP A 15 3.80 2.14 -31.21
N ILE A 16 3.66 2.74 -30.03
CA ILE A 16 2.88 2.18 -28.93
C ILE A 16 1.44 1.90 -29.39
N ALA A 17 0.88 2.73 -30.26
CA ALA A 17 -0.44 2.55 -30.83
C ALA A 17 -0.59 1.25 -31.65
N ASP A 18 0.51 0.73 -32.20
CA ASP A 18 0.49 -0.44 -33.08
C ASP A 18 0.87 -1.74 -32.37
N ILE A 19 1.21 -1.71 -31.07
CA ILE A 19 1.59 -2.92 -30.31
C ILE A 19 0.44 -3.93 -30.37
N ASN A 20 0.77 -5.17 -30.76
CA ASN A 20 -0.19 -6.26 -30.84
C ASN A 20 -0.14 -7.08 -29.56
N PHE A 21 -1.31 -7.39 -29.02
CA PHE A 21 -1.46 -8.23 -27.83
C PHE A 21 -2.23 -9.50 -28.17
N ASP A 22 -1.90 -10.59 -27.49
CA ASP A 22 -2.74 -11.79 -27.53
C ASP A 22 -4.06 -11.53 -26.81
N LEU A 23 -5.13 -11.43 -27.60
CA LEU A 23 -6.48 -11.19 -27.07
C LEU A 23 -7.04 -12.39 -26.31
N GLN A 24 -6.50 -13.60 -26.48
CA GLN A 24 -6.94 -14.78 -25.72
C GLN A 24 -6.27 -14.89 -24.36
N SER A 25 -5.19 -14.15 -24.13
CA SER A 25 -4.48 -14.18 -22.86
C SER A 25 -5.38 -13.78 -21.69
N ARG A 26 -5.38 -14.63 -20.68
CA ARG A 26 -6.09 -14.41 -19.41
C ARG A 26 -5.24 -13.67 -18.39
N ASP A 27 -3.94 -13.55 -18.67
CA ASP A 27 -2.98 -12.84 -17.84
C ASP A 27 -3.37 -11.36 -17.67
N GLU A 28 -2.88 -10.76 -16.61
CA GLU A 28 -3.13 -9.37 -16.26
C GLU A 28 -2.26 -8.37 -17.01
N ILE A 29 -1.04 -8.76 -17.42
CA ILE A 29 -0.11 -7.89 -18.15
C ILE A 29 -0.72 -7.43 -19.47
N PRO A 30 -1.24 -8.31 -20.37
CA PRO A 30 -1.83 -7.85 -21.63
C PRO A 30 -3.03 -6.93 -21.40
N LYS A 31 -3.87 -7.20 -20.41
CA LYS A 31 -5.03 -6.34 -20.09
C LYS A 31 -4.58 -4.95 -19.66
N LEU A 32 -3.59 -4.85 -18.77
CA LEU A 32 -3.03 -3.57 -18.35
C LEU A 32 -2.41 -2.82 -19.53
N LEU A 33 -1.59 -3.51 -20.34
CA LEU A 33 -0.90 -2.90 -21.48
C LEU A 33 -1.87 -2.44 -22.58
N ILE A 34 -2.98 -3.15 -22.84
CA ILE A 34 -4.05 -2.69 -23.74
C ILE A 34 -4.70 -1.41 -23.21
N GLY A 35 -4.94 -1.32 -21.90
CA GLY A 35 -5.47 -0.11 -21.27
C GLY A 35 -4.52 1.09 -21.41
N LEU A 36 -3.22 0.87 -21.14
CA LEU A 36 -2.17 1.87 -21.33
C LEU A 36 -2.03 2.29 -22.80
N GLN A 37 -2.10 1.34 -23.73
CA GLN A 37 -2.11 1.61 -25.16
C GLN A 37 -3.28 2.53 -25.53
N HIS A 38 -4.49 2.26 -25.03
CA HIS A 38 -5.65 3.10 -25.31
C HIS A 38 -5.49 4.54 -24.78
N ILE A 39 -4.94 4.68 -23.57
CA ILE A 39 -4.61 6.00 -22.99
C ILE A 39 -3.63 6.74 -23.87
N PHE A 40 -2.60 6.06 -24.37
CA PHE A 40 -1.57 6.63 -25.23
C PHE A 40 -2.09 6.99 -26.63
N SER A 41 -2.89 6.12 -27.24
CA SER A 41 -3.41 6.32 -28.61
C SER A 41 -4.52 7.36 -28.68
N THR A 42 -5.28 7.55 -27.61
CA THR A 42 -6.39 8.50 -27.58
C THR A 42 -5.89 9.90 -27.24
N ARG A 43 -5.73 10.76 -28.26
CA ARG A 43 -5.14 12.11 -28.12
C ARG A 43 -5.64 12.91 -26.92
N LYS A 44 -6.97 13.03 -26.75
CA LYS A 44 -7.60 13.80 -25.66
C LYS A 44 -7.24 13.26 -24.26
N ILE A 45 -7.14 11.93 -24.12
CA ILE A 45 -6.78 11.27 -22.86
C ILE A 45 -5.28 11.42 -22.63
N ARG A 46 -4.47 11.12 -23.65
CA ARG A 46 -3.00 11.24 -23.61
C ARG A 46 -2.56 12.64 -23.17
N GLU A 47 -3.11 13.69 -23.78
CA GLU A 47 -2.74 15.07 -23.47
C GLU A 47 -3.01 15.42 -22.00
N LYS A 48 -4.17 15.00 -21.46
CA LYS A 48 -4.52 15.18 -20.04
C LYS A 48 -3.56 14.42 -19.13
N VAL A 49 -3.37 13.11 -19.35
CA VAL A 49 -2.45 12.29 -18.54
C VAL A 49 -1.02 12.85 -18.60
N PHE A 50 -0.55 13.27 -19.77
CA PHE A 50 0.80 13.83 -19.93
C PHE A 50 0.95 15.20 -19.27
N SER A 51 -0.12 16.01 -19.24
CA SER A 51 -0.11 17.27 -18.49
C SER A 51 0.01 17.02 -16.99
N ILE A 52 -0.69 16.01 -16.47
CA ILE A 52 -0.64 15.61 -15.06
C ILE A 52 0.76 15.10 -14.71
N LEU A 53 1.31 14.17 -15.50
CA LEU A 53 2.64 13.59 -15.28
C LEU A 53 3.75 14.65 -15.29
N ARG A 54 3.63 15.73 -16.08
CA ARG A 54 4.63 16.82 -16.12
C ARG A 54 4.83 17.53 -14.79
N ARG A 55 3.86 17.43 -13.87
CA ARG A 55 3.95 18.02 -12.53
C ARG A 55 4.80 17.19 -11.55
N ILE A 56 5.24 15.99 -11.94
CA ILE A 56 6.18 15.19 -11.16
C ILE A 56 7.50 15.97 -11.05
N VAL A 57 7.79 16.48 -9.86
CA VAL A 57 9.04 17.19 -9.57
C VAL A 57 10.12 16.18 -9.19
N ALA A 58 11.08 15.96 -10.09
CA ALA A 58 12.28 15.22 -9.73
C ALA A 58 13.25 16.12 -8.96
N ARG A 59 13.88 15.61 -7.89
CA ARG A 59 15.03 16.28 -7.26
C ARG A 59 16.10 16.51 -8.34
N LYS A 60 16.41 17.77 -8.65
CA LYS A 60 17.46 18.13 -9.59
C LYS A 60 18.80 17.79 -8.93
N ASN A 61 19.50 16.78 -9.43
CA ASN A 61 20.90 16.58 -9.09
C ASN A 61 21.72 17.19 -10.23
N HIS A 62 22.23 18.41 -10.01
CA HIS A 62 22.95 19.18 -11.03
C HIS A 62 24.32 18.55 -11.39
N GLU A 63 24.80 17.60 -10.59
CA GLU A 63 26.10 16.95 -10.76
C GLU A 63 26.06 15.69 -11.65
N ALA A 64 24.88 15.08 -11.85
CA ALA A 64 24.75 13.85 -12.63
C ALA A 64 24.23 14.15 -14.05
N GLY A 65 25.12 14.20 -15.05
CA GLY A 65 24.78 14.50 -16.45
C GLY A 65 23.88 13.48 -17.19
N ARG A 66 23.32 12.46 -16.52
CA ARG A 66 22.42 11.47 -17.17
C ARG A 66 20.98 12.01 -17.24
N PRO A 67 20.32 11.95 -18.42
CA PRO A 67 18.90 12.26 -18.50
C PRO A 67 18.10 11.25 -17.67
N GLY A 68 17.21 11.75 -16.80
CA GLY A 68 16.33 10.90 -16.00
C GLY A 68 15.33 10.11 -16.85
N MET A 69 14.77 9.04 -16.28
CA MET A 69 13.76 8.20 -16.94
C MET A 69 12.53 9.01 -17.39
N ASP A 70 12.01 8.72 -18.58
CA ASP A 70 10.80 9.36 -19.12
C ASP A 70 9.59 9.10 -18.22
N LEU A 71 8.75 10.12 -18.01
CA LEU A 71 7.63 10.03 -17.05
C LEU A 71 6.61 8.96 -17.43
N TRP A 72 6.40 8.70 -18.73
CA TRP A 72 5.57 7.59 -19.19
C TRP A 72 6.11 6.23 -18.77
N LYS A 73 7.43 5.99 -18.88
CA LYS A 73 8.06 4.74 -18.44
C LYS A 73 7.87 4.53 -16.94
N ILE A 74 8.03 5.60 -16.16
CA ILE A 74 7.80 5.58 -14.71
C ILE A 74 6.36 5.17 -14.40
N PHE A 75 5.39 5.77 -15.09
CA PHE A 75 3.97 5.46 -14.91
C PHE A 75 3.65 4.00 -15.29
N VAL A 76 4.12 3.54 -16.46
CA VAL A 76 3.94 2.14 -16.92
C VAL A 76 4.52 1.15 -15.91
N LEU A 77 5.77 1.35 -15.47
CA LEU A 77 6.43 0.46 -14.51
C LEU A 77 5.74 0.48 -13.15
N GLY A 78 5.33 1.66 -12.67
CA GLY A 78 4.58 1.78 -11.42
C GLY A 78 3.24 1.04 -11.47
N SER A 79 2.44 1.25 -12.53
CA SER A 79 1.16 0.56 -12.69
C SER A 79 1.33 -0.95 -12.82
N LEU A 80 2.33 -1.40 -13.60
CA LEU A 80 2.62 -2.82 -13.75
C LEU A 80 3.01 -3.47 -12.42
N ARG A 81 3.88 -2.80 -11.65
CA ARG A 81 4.37 -3.32 -10.37
C ARG A 81 3.22 -3.75 -9.47
N VAL A 82 2.28 -2.85 -9.23
CA VAL A 82 1.21 -3.11 -8.27
C VAL A 82 0.17 -4.03 -8.88
N ASN A 83 -0.23 -3.81 -10.14
CA ASN A 83 -1.22 -4.66 -10.82
C ASN A 83 -0.79 -6.14 -10.90
N CYS A 84 0.51 -6.40 -10.95
CA CYS A 84 1.08 -7.75 -11.00
C CYS A 84 1.61 -8.25 -9.66
N ASN A 85 1.32 -7.54 -8.56
CA ASN A 85 1.84 -7.81 -7.21
C ASN A 85 3.36 -8.12 -7.20
N CYS A 86 4.13 -7.34 -7.95
CA CYS A 86 5.56 -7.53 -8.13
C CYS A 86 6.35 -6.73 -7.09
N ASP A 87 7.37 -7.36 -6.50
CA ASP A 87 8.48 -6.63 -5.91
C ASP A 87 9.33 -5.93 -7.00
N PHE A 88 10.32 -5.15 -6.58
CA PHE A 88 11.15 -4.42 -7.52
C PHE A 88 12.10 -5.31 -8.32
N ASP A 89 12.47 -6.49 -7.80
CA ASP A 89 13.34 -7.44 -8.48
C ASP A 89 12.59 -8.11 -9.64
N LYS A 90 11.34 -8.54 -9.40
CA LYS A 90 10.45 -9.05 -10.44
C LYS A 90 10.09 -7.97 -11.47
N LEU A 91 9.84 -6.75 -11.03
CA LEU A 91 9.58 -5.63 -11.94
C LEU A 91 10.80 -5.33 -12.83
N HIS A 92 12.01 -5.38 -12.27
CA HIS A 92 13.26 -5.19 -13.00
C HIS A 92 13.46 -6.27 -14.06
N GLU A 93 13.22 -7.52 -13.70
CA GLU A 93 13.26 -8.67 -14.62
C GLU A 93 12.25 -8.49 -15.77
N LEU A 94 11.01 -8.14 -15.47
CA LEU A 94 9.98 -7.87 -16.47
C LEU A 94 10.36 -6.70 -17.38
N ALA A 95 10.80 -5.57 -16.80
CA ALA A 95 11.18 -4.37 -17.56
C ALA A 95 12.30 -4.65 -18.56
N ASN A 96 13.23 -5.53 -18.20
CA ASN A 96 14.39 -5.86 -19.03
C ASN A 96 14.13 -6.97 -20.06
N ASN A 97 13.25 -7.93 -19.77
CA ASN A 97 13.12 -9.14 -20.59
C ASN A 97 11.74 -9.34 -21.23
N HIS A 98 10.68 -8.71 -20.71
CA HIS A 98 9.32 -8.92 -21.22
C HIS A 98 9.07 -8.13 -22.52
N ARG A 99 9.03 -8.84 -23.66
CA ARG A 99 8.99 -8.25 -25.02
C ARG A 99 7.94 -7.14 -25.21
N THR A 100 6.67 -7.40 -24.91
CA THR A 100 5.60 -6.40 -25.14
C THR A 100 5.66 -5.23 -24.14
N LEU A 101 6.24 -5.44 -22.96
CA LEU A 101 6.46 -4.38 -21.99
C LEU A 101 7.59 -3.47 -22.47
N ARG A 102 8.71 -4.04 -22.94
CA ARG A 102 9.79 -3.25 -23.56
C ARG A 102 9.29 -2.37 -24.70
N LEU A 103 8.42 -2.90 -25.56
CA LEU A 103 7.77 -2.10 -26.61
C LEU A 103 6.93 -0.96 -26.01
N MET A 104 6.14 -1.22 -24.96
CA MET A 104 5.36 -0.18 -24.26
C MET A 104 6.24 0.91 -23.62
N LEU A 105 7.44 0.53 -23.17
CA LEU A 105 8.46 1.44 -22.64
C LEU A 105 9.22 2.18 -23.76
N GLY A 106 8.91 1.91 -25.04
CA GLY A 106 9.49 2.60 -26.19
C GLY A 106 10.86 2.08 -26.65
N HIS A 107 11.21 0.84 -26.29
CA HIS A 107 12.37 0.13 -26.85
C HIS A 107 12.02 -0.49 -28.21
N ALA A 108 13.00 -0.55 -29.11
CA ALA A 108 12.88 -1.33 -30.33
C ALA A 108 12.98 -2.83 -30.03
N GLN A 109 12.47 -3.68 -30.92
CA GLN A 109 12.56 -5.14 -30.72
C GLN A 109 14.01 -5.65 -30.74
N THR A 110 14.90 -4.93 -31.42
CA THR A 110 16.34 -5.20 -31.51
C THR A 110 17.16 -4.53 -30.40
N ASP A 111 16.54 -3.70 -29.57
CA ASP A 111 17.21 -2.97 -28.48
C ASP A 111 17.34 -3.86 -27.25
N ILE A 112 18.36 -4.72 -27.27
CA ILE A 112 18.65 -5.71 -26.22
C ILE A 112 19.59 -5.12 -25.15
N ASP A 113 20.49 -4.21 -25.53
CA ASP A 113 21.53 -3.69 -24.64
C ASP A 113 21.04 -2.57 -23.71
N SER A 114 19.93 -1.90 -24.04
CA SER A 114 19.36 -0.86 -23.17
C SER A 114 18.63 -1.47 -21.98
N LEU A 115 19.39 -1.77 -20.92
CA LEU A 115 18.89 -2.35 -19.67
C LEU A 115 18.71 -1.30 -18.58
N TYR A 116 17.67 -1.47 -17.77
CA TYR A 116 17.42 -0.68 -16.58
C TYR A 116 18.22 -1.25 -15.40
N ALA A 117 18.79 -0.37 -14.57
CA ALA A 117 19.28 -0.76 -13.26
C ALA A 117 18.14 -0.79 -12.23
N LEU A 118 18.18 -1.74 -11.29
CA LEU A 118 17.16 -1.89 -10.24
C LEU A 118 16.93 -0.59 -9.46
N GLN A 119 18.01 0.05 -9.02
CA GLN A 119 17.92 1.30 -8.25
C GLN A 119 17.27 2.42 -9.08
N THR A 120 17.56 2.49 -10.37
CA THR A 120 16.93 3.47 -11.27
C THR A 120 15.42 3.27 -11.33
N ILE A 121 14.92 2.03 -11.37
CA ILE A 121 13.47 1.79 -11.34
C ILE A 121 12.89 2.22 -9.99
N ARG A 122 13.52 1.80 -8.87
CA ARG A 122 13.08 2.11 -7.50
C ARG A 122 12.96 3.62 -7.25
N ASP A 123 13.99 4.37 -7.58
CA ASP A 123 14.02 5.81 -7.33
C ASP A 123 12.99 6.56 -8.17
N ASN A 124 12.76 6.10 -9.41
CA ASN A 124 11.88 6.78 -10.33
C ASN A 124 10.39 6.47 -10.09
N VAL A 125 10.03 5.20 -9.85
CA VAL A 125 8.65 4.84 -9.48
C VAL A 125 8.19 5.57 -8.21
N SER A 126 9.13 5.77 -7.27
CA SER A 126 8.87 6.51 -6.02
C SER A 126 8.52 7.99 -6.21
N LEU A 127 8.69 8.55 -7.41
CA LEU A 127 8.35 9.95 -7.72
C LEU A 127 6.85 10.16 -7.99
N LEU A 128 6.10 9.09 -8.26
CA LEU A 128 4.64 9.18 -8.36
C LEU A 128 4.08 9.57 -7.00
N THR A 129 3.15 10.53 -6.95
CA THR A 129 2.51 10.94 -5.69
C THR A 129 1.04 10.52 -5.66
N PRO A 130 0.43 10.34 -4.48
CA PRO A 130 -0.98 10.00 -4.36
C PRO A 130 -1.90 10.97 -5.13
N GLU A 131 -1.57 12.26 -5.13
CA GLU A 131 -2.37 13.32 -5.75
C GLU A 131 -2.34 13.22 -7.28
N ILE A 132 -1.14 13.03 -7.85
CA ILE A 132 -0.96 12.83 -9.29
C ILE A 132 -1.70 11.57 -9.76
N LEU A 133 -1.66 10.51 -8.96
CA LEU A 133 -2.34 9.26 -9.26
C LEU A 133 -3.87 9.42 -9.17
N ASP A 134 -4.40 10.11 -8.16
CA ASP A 134 -5.84 10.41 -8.07
C ASP A 134 -6.33 11.23 -9.27
N GLU A 135 -5.57 12.22 -9.71
CA GLU A 135 -5.93 13.01 -10.90
C GLU A 135 -5.88 12.18 -12.19
N ILE A 136 -4.91 11.28 -12.35
CA ILE A 136 -4.89 10.34 -13.48
C ILE A 136 -6.12 9.43 -13.41
N ASN A 137 -6.50 8.97 -12.21
CA ASN A 137 -7.69 8.14 -12.02
C ASN A 137 -8.95 8.82 -12.55
N GLN A 138 -9.12 10.10 -12.25
CA GLN A 138 -10.24 10.93 -12.72
C GLN A 138 -10.28 11.09 -14.25
N VAL A 139 -9.17 10.85 -14.95
CA VAL A 139 -9.12 10.83 -16.43
C VAL A 139 -9.42 9.45 -16.99
N VAL A 140 -8.92 8.40 -16.34
CA VAL A 140 -9.07 6.99 -16.80
C VAL A 140 -10.51 6.50 -16.63
N VAL A 141 -11.16 6.81 -15.51
CA VAL A 141 -12.51 6.32 -15.20
C VAL A 141 -13.54 6.76 -16.25
N PRO A 142 -13.67 8.05 -16.61
CA PRO A 142 -14.62 8.46 -17.65
C PRO A 142 -14.35 7.81 -19.01
N ALA A 143 -13.08 7.63 -19.38
CA ALA A 143 -12.71 6.95 -20.62
C ALA A 143 -13.18 5.49 -20.64
N GLY A 144 -13.09 4.81 -19.51
CA GLY A 144 -13.63 3.46 -19.34
C GLY A 144 -15.15 3.40 -19.35
N GLN A 145 -15.81 4.36 -18.69
CA GLN A 145 -17.27 4.49 -18.65
C GLN A 145 -17.86 4.76 -20.05
N ASP A 146 -17.23 5.64 -20.84
CA ASP A 146 -17.61 5.90 -22.24
C ASP A 146 -17.58 4.63 -23.09
N LEU A 147 -16.72 3.66 -22.75
CA LEU A 147 -16.65 2.37 -23.44
C LEU A 147 -17.64 1.34 -22.88
N ALA A 148 -17.94 1.38 -21.58
CA ALA A 148 -18.82 0.41 -20.92
C ALA A 148 -20.30 0.74 -21.10
N MET A 149 -20.67 2.01 -21.02
CA MET A 149 -22.06 2.47 -20.96
C MET A 149 -22.69 2.53 -22.35
N ARG A 150 -23.87 1.91 -22.52
CA ARG A 150 -24.64 1.96 -23.78
C ARG A 150 -25.49 3.22 -23.90
N LYS A 151 -25.85 3.86 -22.77
CA LYS A 151 -26.62 5.10 -22.67
C LYS A 151 -25.88 6.05 -21.73
N LYS A 152 -25.69 7.30 -22.16
CA LYS A 152 -24.92 8.32 -21.41
C LYS A 152 -25.70 8.93 -20.23
N ASP A 153 -27.03 8.78 -20.21
CA ASP A 153 -27.91 9.43 -19.23
C ASP A 153 -28.24 8.56 -18.01
N GLU A 154 -27.70 7.34 -17.93
CA GLU A 154 -27.86 6.52 -16.72
C GLU A 154 -26.90 7.02 -15.63
N GLY A 155 -27.44 7.61 -14.57
CA GLY A 155 -26.63 8.04 -13.41
C GLY A 155 -25.80 6.89 -12.82
N LEU A 156 -24.63 7.23 -12.27
CA LEU A 156 -23.70 6.26 -11.67
C LEU A 156 -24.26 5.71 -10.36
N LYS A 157 -24.21 4.39 -10.24
CA LYS A 157 -24.62 3.64 -9.05
C LYS A 157 -23.39 2.98 -8.46
N ALA A 158 -23.06 3.36 -7.23
CA ALA A 158 -21.85 2.93 -6.58
C ALA A 158 -22.08 1.95 -5.42
N SER A 159 -20.98 1.36 -4.99
CA SER A 159 -20.89 0.59 -3.76
C SER A 159 -19.60 0.95 -3.06
N CYS A 160 -19.69 1.16 -1.75
CA CYS A 160 -18.60 1.58 -0.90
C CYS A 160 -18.36 0.52 0.18
N ASP A 161 -17.10 0.14 0.34
CA ASP A 161 -16.69 -0.85 1.32
C ASP A 161 -15.23 -0.62 1.74
N SER A 162 -14.81 -1.27 2.82
CA SER A 162 -13.48 -1.14 3.38
C SER A 162 -12.86 -2.50 3.64
N PHE A 163 -11.57 -2.61 3.34
CA PHE A 163 -10.76 -3.78 3.64
C PHE A 163 -9.45 -3.33 4.28
N VAL A 164 -8.59 -4.27 4.65
CA VAL A 164 -7.31 -3.96 5.29
C VAL A 164 -6.22 -4.26 4.29
N VAL A 165 -5.34 -3.30 4.07
CA VAL A 165 -4.09 -3.53 3.35
C VAL A 165 -3.00 -3.73 4.40
N GLU A 166 -2.38 -4.91 4.40
CA GLU A 166 -1.34 -5.22 5.39
C GLU A 166 -0.13 -4.30 5.20
N THR A 167 0.48 -3.88 6.30
CA THR A 167 1.82 -3.29 6.23
C THR A 167 2.84 -4.43 6.20
N ASP A 168 3.96 -4.29 5.46
CA ASP A 168 5.06 -5.25 5.50
C ASP A 168 5.83 -5.19 6.83
N VAL A 169 5.20 -5.72 7.88
CA VAL A 169 5.74 -5.80 9.24
C VAL A 169 5.62 -7.23 9.76
N HIS A 170 6.59 -7.64 10.57
CA HIS A 170 6.49 -8.89 11.29
C HIS A 170 5.61 -8.73 12.53
N TYR A 171 5.14 -9.85 13.07
CA TYR A 171 4.28 -9.82 14.26
C TYR A 171 4.96 -9.14 15.47
N PRO A 172 4.34 -8.09 16.06
CA PRO A 172 4.98 -7.26 17.05
C PRO A 172 4.89 -7.87 18.44
N THR A 173 5.99 -8.49 18.88
CA THR A 173 6.21 -8.79 20.29
C THR A 173 7.10 -7.70 20.90
N ASP A 174 6.87 -7.35 22.16
CA ASP A 174 7.69 -6.31 22.83
C ASP A 174 9.19 -6.66 22.76
N SER A 175 9.54 -7.94 22.89
CA SER A 175 10.91 -8.46 22.76
C SER A 175 11.51 -8.30 21.36
N ASN A 176 10.72 -8.52 20.30
CA ASN A 176 11.16 -8.29 18.91
C ASN A 176 11.34 -6.79 18.64
N LEU A 177 10.39 -5.96 19.08
CA LEU A 177 10.47 -4.51 18.91
C LEU A 177 11.66 -3.91 19.67
N LEU A 178 11.98 -4.45 20.86
CA LEU A 178 13.20 -4.10 21.57
C LEU A 178 14.43 -4.45 20.73
N TYR A 179 14.50 -5.66 20.18
CA TYR A 179 15.63 -6.06 19.33
C TYR A 179 15.80 -5.15 18.11
N ASP A 180 14.71 -4.78 17.44
CA ASP A 180 14.78 -3.90 16.29
C ASP A 180 15.29 -2.50 16.65
N ALA A 181 14.84 -1.94 17.77
CA ALA A 181 15.35 -0.67 18.28
C ALA A 181 16.84 -0.77 18.63
N MET A 182 17.23 -1.83 19.36
CA MET A 182 18.64 -2.08 19.73
C MET A 182 19.53 -2.24 18.50
N ARG A 183 19.11 -3.04 17.52
CA ARG A 183 19.86 -3.28 16.28
C ARG A 183 20.12 -1.98 15.53
N LYS A 184 19.08 -1.16 15.35
CA LYS A 184 19.19 0.10 14.59
C LYS A 184 20.02 1.14 15.33
N MET A 185 19.79 1.30 16.63
CA MET A 185 20.60 2.16 17.49
C MET A 185 22.10 1.81 17.38
N ILE A 186 22.47 0.54 17.52
CA ILE A 186 23.86 0.08 17.47
C ILE A 186 24.49 0.25 16.08
N ILE A 187 23.73 -0.03 15.00
CA ILE A 187 24.23 0.15 13.62
C ILE A 187 24.53 1.64 13.35
N LEU A 188 23.59 2.52 13.71
CA LEU A 188 23.70 3.94 13.41
C LEU A 188 24.82 4.61 14.21
N ILE A 189 24.94 4.32 15.51
CA ILE A 189 26.02 4.90 16.32
C ILE A 189 27.39 4.40 15.87
N ALA A 190 27.50 3.13 15.47
CA ALA A 190 28.75 2.58 14.96
C ALA A 190 29.16 3.23 13.64
N ALA A 191 28.21 3.50 12.74
CA ALA A 191 28.47 4.21 11.50
C ALA A 191 28.98 5.63 11.76
N ILE A 192 28.31 6.40 12.63
CA ILE A 192 28.73 7.77 12.97
C ILE A 192 30.11 7.75 13.63
N CYS A 193 30.35 6.86 14.59
CA CYS A 193 31.66 6.73 15.23
C CYS A 193 32.77 6.39 14.22
N SER A 194 32.49 5.51 13.25
CA SER A 194 33.44 5.18 12.19
C SER A 194 33.77 6.38 11.30
N GLU A 195 32.79 7.23 10.98
CA GLU A 195 32.98 8.44 10.17
C GLU A 195 33.85 9.48 10.89
N VAL A 196 33.75 9.59 12.21
CA VAL A 196 34.55 10.53 13.03
C VAL A 196 35.84 9.91 13.57
N GLY A 197 36.19 8.68 13.17
CA GLY A 197 37.43 8.00 13.60
C GLY A 197 37.40 7.39 15.01
N ILE A 198 36.24 7.29 15.66
CA ILE A 198 36.08 6.69 16.99
C ILE A 198 35.93 5.17 16.90
N THR A 199 36.79 4.48 17.64
CA THR A 199 36.94 3.03 17.54
C THR A 199 36.16 2.24 18.58
N GLN A 200 35.46 2.93 19.48
CA GLN A 200 34.74 2.34 20.60
C GLN A 200 33.64 1.35 20.14
N TRP A 201 33.14 1.46 18.90
CA TRP A 201 32.05 0.62 18.38
C TRP A 201 32.48 -0.45 17.38
N ARG A 202 33.79 -0.79 17.29
CA ARG A 202 34.30 -1.88 16.41
C ARG A 202 33.59 -3.23 16.61
N GLN A 203 33.14 -3.53 17.83
CA GLN A 203 32.42 -4.76 18.18
C GLN A 203 30.89 -4.65 18.06
N SER A 204 30.36 -3.64 17.37
CA SER A 204 28.93 -3.41 17.18
C SER A 204 28.20 -4.66 16.65
N HIS A 205 28.79 -5.35 15.66
CA HIS A 205 28.24 -6.59 15.12
C HIS A 205 28.10 -7.70 16.19
N HIS A 206 29.13 -7.88 17.02
CA HIS A 206 29.10 -8.85 18.12
C HIS A 206 28.00 -8.50 19.14
N ASN A 207 27.83 -7.23 19.48
CA ASN A 207 26.79 -6.76 20.39
C ASN A 207 25.39 -7.07 19.84
N ILE A 208 25.16 -6.81 18.54
CA ILE A 208 23.88 -7.14 17.87
C ILE A 208 23.61 -8.64 17.91
N LEU A 209 24.63 -9.47 17.64
CA LEU A 209 24.48 -10.93 17.71
C LEU A 209 24.23 -11.43 19.14
N LYS A 210 24.83 -10.81 20.15
CA LYS A 210 24.56 -11.11 21.57
C LYS A 210 23.09 -10.88 21.91
N VAL A 211 22.54 -9.70 21.57
CA VAL A 211 21.11 -9.38 21.77
C VAL A 211 20.22 -10.35 20.99
N LYS A 212 20.56 -10.66 19.73
CA LYS A 212 19.82 -11.61 18.88
C LYS A 212 19.77 -13.02 19.48
N ARG A 213 20.87 -13.50 20.06
CA ARG A 213 20.92 -14.82 20.73
C ARG A 213 19.99 -14.87 21.93
N LEU A 214 19.97 -13.83 22.75
CA LEU A 214 19.06 -13.73 23.89
C LEU A 214 17.60 -13.72 23.43
N LEU A 215 17.25 -12.92 22.41
CA LEU A 215 15.91 -12.93 21.81
C LEU A 215 15.50 -14.34 21.32
N ARG A 216 16.38 -15.03 20.60
CA ARG A 216 16.11 -16.40 20.11
C ARG A 216 15.87 -17.38 21.26
N ASN A 217 16.55 -17.20 22.39
CA ASN A 217 16.29 -18.02 23.58
C ASN A 217 14.90 -17.72 24.15
N LEU A 218 14.51 -16.44 24.26
CA LEU A 218 13.18 -16.04 24.71
C LEU A 218 12.06 -16.63 23.84
N GLN A 219 12.20 -16.56 22.51
CA GLN A 219 11.21 -17.09 21.57
C GLN A 219 11.00 -18.61 21.68
N LYS A 220 11.99 -19.35 22.21
CA LYS A 220 11.89 -20.79 22.45
C LYS A 220 11.26 -21.13 23.81
N LEU A 221 11.18 -20.17 24.72
CA LEU A 221 10.59 -20.39 26.04
C LEU A 221 9.07 -20.45 25.93
N ARG A 222 8.51 -21.57 26.40
CA ARG A 222 7.06 -21.79 26.51
C ARG A 222 6.67 -21.94 27.98
N ARG A 223 5.49 -21.40 28.32
CA ARG A 223 4.84 -21.63 29.61
C ARG A 223 4.55 -23.12 29.78
N SER A 224 4.59 -23.59 31.03
CA SER A 224 4.30 -25.00 31.35
C SER A 224 2.81 -25.28 31.19
N THR A 225 2.47 -26.39 30.54
CA THR A 225 1.10 -26.93 30.46
C THR A 225 0.78 -27.90 31.60
N SER A 226 1.72 -28.15 32.50
CA SER A 226 1.55 -29.10 33.61
C SER A 226 0.46 -28.65 34.60
N LYS A 227 -0.25 -29.61 35.20
CA LYS A 227 -1.21 -29.33 36.29
C LYS A 227 -0.51 -29.05 37.63
N ASP A 228 0.76 -29.43 37.76
CA ASP A 228 1.57 -29.23 38.96
C ASP A 228 1.99 -27.75 39.11
N ALA A 229 1.61 -27.15 40.24
CA ALA A 229 1.88 -25.76 40.57
C ALA A 229 3.38 -25.47 40.76
N ALA A 230 4.15 -26.41 41.33
CA ALA A 230 5.58 -26.22 41.56
C ALA A 230 6.36 -26.20 40.23
N LYS A 231 6.01 -27.11 39.30
CA LYS A 231 6.59 -27.13 37.95
C LYS A 231 6.21 -25.90 37.12
N LYS A 232 5.02 -25.34 37.33
CA LYS A 232 4.62 -24.06 36.73
C LYS A 232 5.45 -22.90 37.26
N ALA A 233 5.54 -22.76 38.58
CA ALA A 233 6.31 -21.69 39.22
C ALA A 233 7.79 -21.73 38.85
N GLN A 234 8.42 -22.92 38.84
CA GLN A 234 9.81 -23.07 38.42
C GLN A 234 10.01 -22.64 36.96
N ARG A 235 9.08 -23.01 36.07
CA ARG A 235 9.16 -22.64 34.66
C ARG A 235 8.96 -21.14 34.46
N GLU A 236 8.07 -20.53 35.24
CA GLU A 236 7.83 -19.09 35.24
C GLU A 236 9.07 -18.32 35.70
N ALA A 237 9.73 -18.75 36.78
CA ALA A 237 10.98 -18.16 37.23
C ALA A 237 12.08 -18.20 36.15
N VAL A 238 12.20 -19.30 35.41
CA VAL A 238 13.14 -19.39 34.26
C VAL A 238 12.79 -18.39 33.16
N ILE A 239 11.50 -18.17 32.88
CA ILE A 239 11.04 -17.19 31.90
C ILE A 239 11.37 -15.77 32.36
N VAL A 240 11.08 -15.44 33.62
CA VAL A 240 11.37 -14.12 34.20
C VAL A 240 12.88 -13.85 34.16
N ASN A 241 13.71 -14.77 34.65
CA ASN A 241 15.17 -14.62 34.66
C ASN A 241 15.75 -14.42 33.25
N ALA A 242 15.21 -15.12 32.25
CA ALA A 242 15.65 -14.96 30.87
C ALA A 242 15.30 -13.57 30.32
N HIS A 243 14.11 -13.04 30.63
CA HIS A 243 13.71 -11.69 30.23
C HIS A 243 14.51 -10.62 30.95
N GLU A 244 14.78 -10.77 32.25
CA GLU A 244 15.63 -9.85 33.02
C GLU A 244 17.05 -9.79 32.46
N ASN A 245 17.67 -10.94 32.16
CA ASN A 245 18.99 -10.96 31.50
C ASN A 245 18.96 -10.26 30.14
N TYR A 246 17.90 -10.46 29.35
CA TYR A 246 17.73 -9.77 28.07
C TYR A 246 17.62 -8.25 28.25
N ILE A 247 16.80 -7.80 29.21
CA ILE A 247 16.62 -6.39 29.55
C ILE A 247 17.95 -5.78 30.01
N GLN A 248 18.64 -6.40 30.97
CA GLN A 248 19.89 -5.91 31.52
C GLN A 248 20.96 -5.69 30.45
N VAL A 249 21.10 -6.65 29.52
CA VAL A 249 22.05 -6.51 28.40
C VAL A 249 21.65 -5.35 27.49
N CYS A 250 20.35 -5.14 27.25
CA CYS A 250 19.88 -4.01 26.46
C CYS A 250 20.11 -2.67 27.16
N GLU A 251 19.82 -2.56 28.46
CA GLU A 251 20.03 -1.35 29.26
C GLU A 251 21.50 -0.93 29.29
N ASN A 252 22.42 -1.87 29.51
CA ASN A 252 23.86 -1.58 29.50
C ASN A 252 24.31 -1.03 28.15
N LEU A 253 23.79 -1.58 27.04
CA LEU A 253 24.09 -1.10 25.69
C LEU A 253 23.46 0.28 25.43
N ILE A 254 22.24 0.54 25.92
CA ILE A 254 21.60 1.85 25.84
C ILE A 254 22.41 2.91 26.59
N SER A 255 22.88 2.61 27.81
CA SER A 255 23.73 3.53 28.59
C SER A 255 24.97 3.91 27.79
N ARG A 256 25.68 2.90 27.27
CA ARG A 256 26.88 3.10 26.46
C ARG A 256 26.63 3.93 25.20
N VAL A 257 25.51 3.72 24.50
CA VAL A 257 25.15 4.58 23.34
C VAL A 257 24.87 6.01 23.80
N THR A 258 24.13 6.18 24.90
CA THR A 258 23.78 7.49 25.44
C THR A 258 25.04 8.27 25.84
N GLU A 259 25.97 7.62 26.54
CA GLU A 259 27.28 8.19 26.90
C GLU A 259 28.10 8.56 25.66
N THR A 260 28.12 7.70 24.63
CA THR A 260 28.79 8.00 23.36
C THR A 260 28.21 9.25 22.71
N ILE A 261 26.87 9.38 22.67
CA ILE A 261 26.17 10.55 22.13
C ILE A 261 26.57 11.82 22.89
N SER A 262 26.57 11.78 24.22
CA SER A 262 26.99 12.92 25.05
C SER A 262 28.42 13.36 24.73
N ILE A 263 29.36 12.41 24.70
CA ILE A 263 30.77 12.69 24.39
C ILE A 263 30.93 13.30 22.99
N LEU A 264 30.25 12.75 21.99
CA LEU A 264 30.32 13.26 20.62
C LEU A 264 29.84 14.72 20.50
N ARG A 265 28.79 15.08 21.25
CA ARG A 265 28.25 16.44 21.29
C ARG A 265 29.13 17.39 22.09
N GLU A 266 29.60 16.98 23.27
CA GLU A 266 30.47 17.77 24.14
C GLU A 266 31.79 18.13 23.45
N LEU A 267 32.38 17.17 22.74
CA LEU A 267 33.62 17.38 21.99
C LEU A 267 33.41 18.07 20.63
N GLN A 268 32.17 18.42 20.27
CA GLN A 268 31.80 19.08 19.01
C GLN A 268 32.36 18.38 17.76
N LEU A 269 32.42 17.04 17.79
CA LEU A 269 33.04 16.22 16.72
C LEU A 269 32.11 15.98 15.52
N LEU A 270 30.92 16.60 15.51
CA LEU A 270 29.86 16.27 14.57
C LEU A 270 29.56 17.44 13.63
N SER A 271 29.38 17.11 12.35
CA SER A 271 28.68 17.99 11.42
C SER A 271 27.18 18.07 11.74
N LEU A 272 26.50 19.11 11.25
CA LEU A 272 25.04 19.27 11.37
C LEU A 272 24.26 18.03 10.88
N MET A 273 24.72 17.41 9.79
CA MET A 273 24.09 16.20 9.24
C MET A 273 24.27 14.98 10.16
N GLN A 274 25.40 14.87 10.84
CA GLN A 274 25.65 13.79 11.79
C GLN A 274 24.86 13.98 13.09
N ASP A 275 24.74 15.21 13.58
CA ASP A 275 23.92 15.52 14.76
C ASP A 275 22.43 15.24 14.49
N LEU A 276 21.92 15.57 13.29
CA LEU A 276 20.55 15.19 12.91
C LEU A 276 20.35 13.66 12.90
N ARG A 277 21.36 12.90 12.48
CA ARG A 277 21.32 11.42 12.56
C ARG A 277 21.34 10.92 14.01
N LEU A 278 21.96 11.64 14.95
CA LEU A 278 21.89 11.29 16.37
C LEU A 278 20.47 11.41 16.91
N THR A 279 19.69 12.39 16.47
CA THR A 279 18.27 12.50 16.86
C THR A 279 17.50 11.22 16.51
N THR A 280 17.76 10.62 15.34
CA THR A 280 17.17 9.31 14.96
C THR A 280 17.61 8.18 15.90
N ILE A 281 18.86 8.20 16.40
CA ILE A 281 19.34 7.22 17.39
C ILE A 281 18.60 7.40 18.72
N GLU A 282 18.39 8.64 19.16
CA GLU A 282 17.66 8.97 20.38
C GLU A 282 16.19 8.52 20.31
N GLU A 283 15.56 8.57 19.13
CA GLU A 283 14.24 7.98 18.91
C GLU A 283 14.25 6.47 19.10
N TYR A 284 15.25 5.75 18.57
CA TYR A 284 15.40 4.32 18.82
C TYR A 284 15.69 4.01 20.30
N ILE A 285 16.45 4.84 21.01
CA ILE A 285 16.63 4.71 22.46
C ILE A 285 15.28 4.84 23.17
N ARG A 286 14.46 5.82 22.81
CA ARG A 286 13.12 6.02 23.39
C ARG A 286 12.23 4.80 23.14
N HIS A 287 12.26 4.24 21.93
CA HIS A 287 11.55 3.01 21.61
C HIS A 287 12.06 1.82 22.43
N ALA A 288 13.38 1.64 22.55
CA ALA A 288 13.97 0.56 23.33
C ALA A 288 13.57 0.65 24.82
N ARG A 289 13.69 1.84 25.43
CA ARG A 289 13.27 2.08 26.82
C ARG A 289 11.78 1.80 27.04
N ARG A 290 10.92 2.22 26.10
CA ARG A 290 9.49 1.88 26.15
C ARG A 290 9.28 0.37 26.12
N GLN A 291 9.96 -0.38 25.26
CA GLN A 291 9.79 -1.83 25.21
C GLN A 291 10.34 -2.53 26.45
N ILE A 292 11.43 -2.04 27.04
CA ILE A 292 11.94 -2.53 28.32
C ILE A 292 10.88 -2.37 29.42
N ASP A 293 10.27 -1.18 29.54
CA ASP A 293 9.15 -0.95 30.47
C ASP A 293 7.99 -1.94 30.23
N GLN A 294 7.59 -2.11 28.96
CA GLN A 294 6.49 -3.03 28.62
C GLN A 294 6.81 -4.49 28.95
N ILE A 295 8.04 -4.95 28.69
CA ILE A 295 8.47 -6.31 29.03
C ILE A 295 8.48 -6.50 30.55
N ARG A 296 9.06 -5.57 31.31
CA ARG A 296 9.07 -5.64 32.79
C ARG A 296 7.66 -5.74 33.34
N ARG A 297 6.78 -4.84 32.91
CA ARG A 297 5.39 -4.82 33.38
C ARG A 297 4.63 -6.10 33.05
N ARG A 298 4.77 -6.65 31.83
CA ARG A 298 4.05 -7.86 31.43
C ARG A 298 4.62 -9.15 32.02
N VAL A 299 5.95 -9.25 32.09
CA VAL A 299 6.63 -10.52 32.43
C VAL A 299 6.92 -10.61 33.92
N VAL A 300 7.28 -9.49 34.55
CA VAL A 300 7.71 -9.44 35.95
C VAL A 300 6.55 -9.07 36.87
N LEU A 301 5.74 -8.09 36.46
CA LEU A 301 4.62 -7.58 37.26
C LEU A 301 3.25 -8.18 36.88
N ASP A 302 3.21 -9.06 35.86
CA ASP A 302 1.99 -9.66 35.29
C ASP A 302 0.89 -8.63 34.93
N GLU A 303 1.28 -7.41 34.56
CA GLU A 303 0.35 -6.33 34.23
C GLU A 303 -0.19 -6.43 32.80
N LYS A 304 -1.49 -6.17 32.64
CA LYS A 304 -2.12 -6.05 31.33
C LYS A 304 -1.95 -4.64 30.76
N ILE A 305 -1.19 -4.53 29.67
CA ILE A 305 -0.96 -3.23 29.01
C ILE A 305 -2.18 -2.83 28.16
N PRO A 306 -2.71 -1.60 28.35
CA PRO A 306 -3.77 -1.05 27.50
C PRO A 306 -3.38 -1.04 26.01
N HIS A 307 -4.33 -1.36 25.13
CA HIS A 307 -4.08 -1.45 23.70
C HIS A 307 -3.55 -0.14 23.10
N ALA A 308 -4.05 1.02 23.56
CA ALA A 308 -3.61 2.34 23.11
C ALA A 308 -2.13 2.66 23.40
N LYS A 309 -1.48 1.93 24.31
CA LYS A 309 -0.06 2.09 24.61
C LYS A 309 0.84 1.16 23.79
N LYS A 310 0.25 0.26 22.99
CA LYS A 310 1.01 -0.69 22.18
C LYS A 310 1.51 -0.03 20.91
N VAL A 311 2.69 -0.43 20.49
CA VAL A 311 3.25 -0.07 19.20
C VAL A 311 3.41 -1.33 18.38
N PHE A 312 2.97 -1.28 17.13
CA PHE A 312 2.94 -2.44 16.24
C PHE A 312 4.12 -2.47 15.26
N SER A 313 4.77 -1.33 15.03
CA SER A 313 6.06 -1.28 14.33
C SER A 313 6.78 0.01 14.68
N ILE A 314 8.09 -0.07 14.87
CA ILE A 314 8.95 1.12 15.01
C ILE A 314 9.41 1.67 13.66
N PHE A 315 9.26 0.88 12.59
CA PHE A 315 9.60 1.26 11.21
C PHE A 315 8.39 1.81 10.47
N GLU A 316 7.20 1.30 10.81
CA GLU A 316 5.93 1.72 10.24
C GLU A 316 4.99 2.16 11.37
N PRO A 317 5.20 3.35 11.97
CA PRO A 317 4.41 3.81 13.12
C PRO A 317 2.91 3.96 12.84
N HIS A 318 2.53 3.97 11.56
CA HIS A 318 1.16 4.07 11.10
C HIS A 318 0.41 2.73 11.09
N THR A 319 1.09 1.58 11.26
CA THR A 319 0.42 0.27 11.28
C THR A 319 -0.57 0.18 12.44
N GLU A 320 -1.79 -0.27 12.15
CA GLU A 320 -2.83 -0.51 13.15
C GLU A 320 -3.10 -1.99 13.33
N TRP A 321 -3.63 -2.33 14.50
CA TRP A 321 -4.08 -3.67 14.83
C TRP A 321 -5.59 -3.77 14.62
N ILE A 322 -6.00 -4.46 13.56
CA ILE A 322 -7.39 -4.51 13.13
C ILE A 322 -7.93 -5.91 13.38
N SER A 323 -8.87 -6.03 14.33
CA SER A 323 -9.55 -7.30 14.62
C SER A 323 -10.75 -7.46 13.68
N LYS A 324 -10.65 -8.34 12.67
CA LYS A 324 -11.83 -8.75 11.88
C LYS A 324 -12.53 -9.90 12.61
N GLY A 325 -13.84 -9.79 12.82
CA GLY A 325 -14.65 -10.83 13.46
C GLY A 325 -14.88 -12.10 12.60
N LYS A 326 -14.03 -12.37 11.60
CA LYS A 326 -14.15 -13.55 10.72
C LYS A 326 -13.41 -14.72 11.35
N ALA A 327 -13.99 -15.92 11.30
CA ALA A 327 -13.35 -17.13 11.81
C ALA A 327 -12.06 -17.44 11.03
N GLY A 328 -10.92 -17.59 11.73
CA GLY A 328 -9.65 -18.06 11.15
C GLY A 328 -8.54 -17.00 11.02
N VAL A 329 -8.86 -15.72 10.82
CA VAL A 329 -7.87 -14.62 10.84
C VAL A 329 -8.23 -13.67 11.98
N PRO A 330 -7.71 -13.90 13.19
CA PRO A 330 -8.17 -13.13 14.34
C PRO A 330 -7.84 -11.64 14.22
N GLN A 331 -6.69 -11.29 13.61
CA GLN A 331 -6.10 -9.95 13.65
C GLN A 331 -5.23 -9.70 12.41
N GLU A 332 -5.36 -8.51 11.79
CA GLU A 332 -4.56 -8.06 10.65
C GLU A 332 -3.76 -6.80 11.05
N LEU A 333 -2.52 -6.69 10.57
CA LEU A 333 -1.62 -5.57 10.84
C LEU A 333 -1.52 -4.69 9.59
N GLY A 334 -2.14 -3.53 9.61
CA GLY A 334 -2.21 -2.70 8.42
C GLY A 334 -3.01 -1.44 8.62
N LEU A 335 -3.53 -0.89 7.52
CA LEU A 335 -4.49 0.20 7.54
C LEU A 335 -5.76 -0.22 6.82
N LYS A 336 -6.90 0.27 7.31
CA LYS A 336 -8.13 0.18 6.54
C LYS A 336 -8.03 1.06 5.30
N VAL A 337 -8.49 0.54 4.18
CA VAL A 337 -8.66 1.27 2.93
C VAL A 337 -10.10 1.15 2.51
N CYS A 338 -10.77 2.30 2.38
CA CYS A 338 -12.13 2.38 1.88
C CYS A 338 -12.12 2.72 0.39
N VAL A 339 -12.88 1.98 -0.40
CA VAL A 339 -13.00 2.16 -1.85
C VAL A 339 -14.46 2.33 -2.24
N LEU A 340 -14.72 3.24 -3.17
CA LEU A 340 -16.02 3.46 -3.76
C LEU A 340 -15.93 3.13 -5.26
N LYS A 341 -16.65 2.10 -5.68
CA LYS A 341 -16.66 1.60 -7.06
C LYS A 341 -18.02 1.80 -7.72
N ASP A 342 -18.04 1.97 -9.03
CA ASP A 342 -19.26 2.07 -9.83
C ASP A 342 -19.80 0.70 -10.27
N GLN A 343 -20.94 0.71 -10.97
CA GLN A 343 -21.60 -0.48 -11.50
C GLN A 343 -20.80 -1.23 -12.58
N ASN A 344 -19.82 -0.57 -13.20
CA ASN A 344 -18.94 -1.13 -14.22
C ASN A 344 -17.64 -1.71 -13.61
N GLY A 345 -17.47 -1.56 -12.30
CA GLY A 345 -16.30 -2.02 -11.55
C GLY A 345 -15.17 -0.99 -11.44
N PHE A 346 -15.32 0.22 -12.01
CA PHE A 346 -14.31 1.27 -11.89
C PHE A 346 -14.33 1.86 -10.50
N ILE A 347 -13.14 2.07 -9.92
CA ILE A 347 -12.97 2.68 -8.61
C ILE A 347 -12.97 4.20 -8.80
N LEU A 348 -14.04 4.84 -8.33
CA LEU A 348 -14.24 6.28 -8.43
C LEU A 348 -13.37 7.04 -7.43
N TYR A 349 -13.30 6.52 -6.19
CA TYR A 349 -12.56 7.17 -5.11
C TYR A 349 -12.06 6.14 -4.09
N HIS A 350 -10.98 6.49 -3.40
CA HIS A 350 -10.41 5.67 -2.33
C HIS A 350 -9.89 6.55 -1.18
N ARG A 351 -9.83 5.99 0.02
CA ARG A 351 -9.27 6.65 1.19
C ARG A 351 -8.53 5.66 2.08
N VAL A 352 -7.27 5.99 2.38
CA VAL A 352 -6.51 5.33 3.44
C VAL A 352 -6.95 5.88 4.79
N MET A 353 -7.37 5.01 5.70
CA MET A 353 -7.99 5.34 6.97
C MET A 353 -6.98 5.17 8.11
N LEU A 354 -6.48 6.27 8.65
CA LEU A 354 -5.59 6.29 9.82
C LEU A 354 -6.37 6.77 11.05
N GLY A 355 -6.60 5.88 12.01
CA GLY A 355 -7.37 6.11 13.23
C GLY A 355 -8.86 6.32 12.95
N GLN A 356 -9.34 5.89 11.78
CA GLN A 356 -10.71 6.09 11.32
C GLN A 356 -11.47 4.77 11.25
N THR A 357 -12.78 4.84 11.46
CA THR A 357 -13.71 3.72 11.34
C THR A 357 -14.69 3.98 10.20
N ASP A 358 -15.32 2.91 9.73
CA ASP A 358 -16.12 2.90 8.50
C ASP A 358 -17.31 3.89 8.59
N ASP A 359 -17.92 3.98 9.77
CA ASP A 359 -19.01 4.92 10.08
C ASP A 359 -18.60 6.40 9.97
N LYS A 360 -17.33 6.72 10.21
CA LYS A 360 -16.80 8.10 10.17
C LYS A 360 -16.44 8.56 8.77
N VAL A 361 -16.30 7.65 7.81
CA VAL A 361 -15.82 7.98 6.45
C VAL A 361 -16.92 7.93 5.39
N ALA A 362 -18.08 7.33 5.68
CA ALA A 362 -19.16 7.10 4.71
C ALA A 362 -19.56 8.38 3.95
N VAL A 363 -19.85 9.47 4.66
CA VAL A 363 -20.29 10.74 4.09
C VAL A 363 -19.18 11.39 3.27
N ALA A 364 -17.97 11.46 3.82
CA ALA A 364 -16.82 12.05 3.15
C ALA A 364 -16.47 11.30 1.85
N MET A 365 -16.53 9.97 1.85
CA MET A 365 -16.30 9.14 0.66
C MET A 365 -17.26 9.52 -0.48
N VAL A 366 -18.55 9.71 -0.16
CA VAL A 366 -19.55 10.09 -1.16
C VAL A 366 -19.40 11.53 -1.62
N GLN A 367 -19.15 12.48 -0.72
CA GLN A 367 -18.94 13.88 -1.09
C GLN A 367 -17.77 14.02 -2.07
N GLU A 368 -16.65 13.38 -1.75
CA GLU A 368 -15.44 13.37 -2.56
C GLU A 368 -15.65 12.68 -3.92
N ALA A 369 -16.38 11.56 -3.94
CA ALA A 369 -16.72 10.88 -5.18
C ALA A 369 -17.70 11.70 -6.04
N LYS A 370 -18.73 12.31 -5.44
CA LYS A 370 -19.74 13.14 -6.12
C LYS A 370 -19.13 14.43 -6.67
N ALA A 371 -18.15 15.03 -5.97
CA ALA A 371 -17.41 16.19 -6.45
C ALA A 371 -16.61 15.88 -7.73
N ARG A 372 -15.99 14.69 -7.80
CA ARG A 372 -15.25 14.21 -8.99
C ARG A 372 -16.19 13.71 -10.09
N PHE A 373 -17.30 13.08 -9.71
CA PHE A 373 -18.27 12.43 -10.60
C PHE A 373 -19.70 12.90 -10.27
N PRO A 374 -20.14 14.07 -10.79
CA PRO A 374 -21.44 14.66 -10.46
C PRO A 374 -22.65 13.77 -10.79
N CYS A 375 -22.50 12.84 -11.74
CA CYS A 375 -23.52 11.88 -12.13
C CYS A 375 -23.72 10.73 -11.12
N LEU A 376 -23.03 10.70 -9.97
CA LEU A 376 -23.23 9.71 -8.91
C LEU A 376 -24.58 9.87 -8.20
N ILE A 377 -25.56 9.04 -8.52
CA ILE A 377 -26.94 9.15 -8.00
C ILE A 377 -27.22 8.23 -6.81
N SER A 378 -26.47 7.13 -6.69
CA SER A 378 -26.75 6.10 -5.69
C SER A 378 -25.48 5.48 -5.14
N CYS A 379 -25.50 5.08 -3.86
CA CYS A 379 -24.43 4.32 -3.25
C CYS A 379 -24.96 3.27 -2.26
N SER A 380 -24.41 2.07 -2.33
CA SER A 380 -24.66 0.98 -1.37
C SER A 380 -23.51 0.81 -0.39
N PHE A 381 -23.84 0.47 0.85
CA PHE A 381 -22.90 0.34 1.96
C PHE A 381 -23.20 -0.89 2.79
N ASP A 382 -22.19 -1.32 3.53
CA ASP A 382 -22.35 -2.35 4.53
C ASP A 382 -22.81 -1.80 5.89
N LYS A 383 -23.27 -2.68 6.79
CA LYS A 383 -23.82 -2.27 8.11
C LYS A 383 -22.80 -1.51 8.98
N GLY A 384 -21.51 -1.70 8.75
CA GLY A 384 -20.43 -1.01 9.47
C GLY A 384 -20.43 0.51 9.28
N PHE A 385 -20.95 1.01 8.15
CA PHE A 385 -20.98 2.43 7.79
C PHE A 385 -22.16 3.20 8.41
N TYR A 386 -23.06 2.50 9.11
CA TYR A 386 -24.30 3.09 9.62
C TYR A 386 -24.09 3.90 10.90
N THR A 387 -24.49 5.17 10.84
CA THR A 387 -24.96 5.98 11.97
C THR A 387 -26.26 6.70 11.58
N PRO A 388 -27.10 7.10 12.55
CA PRO A 388 -28.29 7.90 12.24
C PRO A 388 -27.94 9.20 11.47
N GLN A 389 -26.82 9.82 11.84
CA GLN A 389 -26.34 11.03 11.18
C GLN A 389 -25.85 10.74 9.75
N SER A 390 -25.04 9.69 9.55
CA SER A 390 -24.52 9.36 8.21
C SER A 390 -25.65 9.03 7.24
N ARG A 391 -26.67 8.27 7.66
CA ARG A 391 -27.83 7.97 6.82
C ARG A 391 -28.59 9.25 6.40
N LYS A 392 -28.76 10.19 7.33
CA LYS A 392 -29.44 11.47 7.05
C LYS A 392 -28.65 12.35 6.10
N GLU A 393 -27.34 12.47 6.31
CA GLU A 393 -26.46 13.29 5.46
C GLU A 393 -26.30 12.71 4.06
N LEU A 394 -26.11 11.38 3.95
CA LEU A 394 -26.04 10.70 2.66
C LEU A 394 -27.32 10.91 1.83
N GLY A 395 -28.50 10.89 2.48
CA GLY A 395 -29.78 11.14 1.81
C GLY A 395 -29.97 12.57 1.31
N LYS A 396 -29.10 13.52 1.68
CA LYS A 396 -29.07 14.87 1.11
C LYS A 396 -28.18 14.97 -0.13
N ILE A 397 -27.27 14.01 -0.32
CA ILE A 397 -26.23 14.05 -1.36
C ILE A 397 -26.58 13.11 -2.52
N LEU A 398 -27.22 11.99 -2.20
CA LEU A 398 -27.58 10.93 -3.15
C LEU A 398 -29.09 10.78 -3.22
N ASP A 399 -29.59 10.49 -4.42
CA ASP A 399 -31.00 10.22 -4.68
C ASP A 399 -31.41 8.90 -4.01
N HIS A 400 -30.52 7.90 -4.02
CA HIS A 400 -30.78 6.59 -3.43
C HIS A 400 -29.61 6.08 -2.57
N VAL A 401 -29.86 5.99 -1.25
CA VAL A 401 -28.88 5.47 -0.27
C VAL A 401 -29.29 4.08 0.20
N ILE A 402 -28.47 3.07 -0.10
CA ILE A 402 -28.67 1.69 0.37
C ILE A 402 -27.72 1.45 1.54
N LEU A 403 -28.15 1.85 2.74
CA LEU A 403 -27.38 1.72 3.97
C LEU A 403 -28.21 0.99 5.04
N PRO A 404 -27.93 -0.30 5.32
CA PRO A 404 -28.68 -1.07 6.30
C PRO A 404 -28.40 -0.60 7.72
N LYS A 405 -29.44 -0.58 8.55
CA LYS A 405 -29.33 -0.11 9.93
C LYS A 405 -28.55 -1.10 10.79
N LYS A 406 -27.69 -0.57 11.65
CA LYS A 406 -27.00 -1.34 12.69
C LYS A 406 -27.93 -1.50 13.91
N GLY A 407 -28.18 -2.74 14.33
CA GLY A 407 -29.01 -3.06 15.50
C GLY A 407 -30.48 -3.35 15.16
N ARG A 408 -31.39 -3.13 16.14
CA ARG A 408 -32.82 -3.47 16.01
C ARG A 408 -33.53 -2.56 15.00
N LEU A 409 -34.20 -3.17 14.03
CA LEU A 409 -34.99 -2.48 13.02
C LEU A 409 -36.33 -2.03 13.60
N SER A 410 -36.72 -0.78 13.30
CA SER A 410 -38.10 -0.32 13.50
C SER A 410 -39.02 -0.91 12.42
N ALA A 411 -40.34 -0.83 12.59
CA ALA A 411 -41.28 -1.29 11.55
C ALA A 411 -41.05 -0.60 10.20
N LYS A 412 -40.83 0.73 10.22
CA LYS A 412 -40.49 1.51 9.02
C LYS A 412 -39.14 1.11 8.41
N ASP A 413 -38.13 0.83 9.23
CA ASP A 413 -36.84 0.35 8.71
C ASP A 413 -36.97 -1.03 8.06
N LYS A 414 -37.82 -1.90 8.61
CA LYS A 414 -38.10 -3.22 8.01
C LYS A 414 -38.75 -3.07 6.64
N GLU A 415 -39.78 -2.24 6.50
CA GLU A 415 -40.43 -2.01 5.21
C GLU A 415 -39.44 -1.51 4.14
N ILE A 416 -38.55 -0.58 4.50
CA ILE A 416 -37.51 -0.08 3.60
C ILE A 416 -36.50 -1.18 3.24
N GLU A 417 -35.96 -1.90 4.23
CA GLU A 417 -34.95 -2.95 3.98
C GLU A 417 -35.51 -4.19 3.26
N HIS A 418 -36.83 -4.43 3.34
CA HIS A 418 -37.53 -5.51 2.64
C HIS A 418 -38.11 -5.09 1.29
N SER A 419 -38.04 -3.81 0.91
CA SER A 419 -38.44 -3.37 -0.42
C SER A 419 -37.61 -4.06 -1.52
N GLU A 420 -38.24 -4.36 -2.66
CA GLU A 420 -37.56 -5.06 -3.76
C GLU A 420 -36.34 -4.31 -4.29
N GLU A 421 -36.41 -2.97 -4.33
CA GLU A 421 -35.32 -2.10 -4.74
C GLU A 421 -34.12 -2.23 -3.81
N PHE A 422 -34.35 -2.20 -2.49
CA PHE A 422 -33.29 -2.32 -1.48
C PHE A 422 -32.65 -3.72 -1.52
N VAL A 423 -33.46 -4.78 -1.62
CA VAL A 423 -32.97 -6.16 -1.72
C VAL A 423 -32.15 -6.36 -2.99
N THR A 424 -32.60 -5.83 -4.13
CA THR A 424 -31.89 -5.94 -5.41
C THR A 424 -30.55 -5.21 -5.37
N ALA A 425 -30.53 -3.98 -4.86
CA ALA A 425 -29.30 -3.21 -4.68
C ALA A 425 -28.32 -3.89 -3.71
N ARG A 426 -28.83 -4.47 -2.62
CA ARG A 426 -28.02 -5.21 -1.65
C ARG A 426 -27.45 -6.50 -2.22
N ARG A 427 -28.20 -7.23 -3.05
CA ARG A 427 -27.66 -8.40 -3.78
C ARG A 427 -26.51 -7.98 -4.69
N ARG A 428 -26.59 -6.83 -5.36
CA ARG A 428 -25.48 -6.29 -6.16
C ARG A 428 -24.27 -5.89 -5.33
N HIS A 429 -24.46 -5.51 -4.06
CA HIS A 429 -23.37 -5.22 -3.13
C HIS A 429 -22.46 -6.43 -2.89
N SER A 430 -22.95 -7.67 -3.01
CA SER A 430 -22.09 -8.88 -2.95
C SER A 430 -20.95 -8.89 -3.98
N SER A 431 -21.11 -8.16 -5.11
CA SER A 431 -20.04 -7.99 -6.09
C SER A 431 -18.85 -7.19 -5.55
N VAL A 432 -19.00 -6.47 -4.44
CA VAL A 432 -17.92 -5.71 -3.81
C VAL A 432 -16.83 -6.65 -3.30
N GLU A 433 -17.21 -7.77 -2.69
CA GLU A 433 -16.26 -8.78 -2.21
C GLU A 433 -15.37 -9.30 -3.35
N SER A 434 -15.95 -9.60 -4.52
CA SER A 434 -15.15 -10.04 -5.67
C SER A 434 -14.22 -8.96 -6.21
N SER A 435 -14.57 -7.68 -6.04
CA SER A 435 -13.73 -6.54 -6.45
C SER A 435 -12.60 -6.28 -5.46
N ILE A 436 -12.87 -6.42 -4.16
CA ILE A 436 -11.85 -6.36 -3.11
C ILE A 436 -10.87 -7.52 -3.27
N ASN A 437 -11.37 -8.76 -3.42
CA ASN A 437 -10.50 -9.91 -3.67
C ASN A 437 -9.62 -9.70 -4.92
N ALA A 438 -10.15 -9.04 -5.96
CA ALA A 438 -9.34 -8.72 -7.11
C ALA A 438 -8.29 -7.64 -6.81
N LEU A 439 -8.60 -6.61 -6.01
CA LEU A 439 -7.62 -5.64 -5.56
C LEU A 439 -6.52 -6.28 -4.70
N GLU A 440 -6.88 -7.19 -3.80
CA GLU A 440 -5.95 -7.96 -2.97
C GLU A 440 -5.01 -8.80 -3.85
N ASN A 441 -5.55 -9.52 -4.85
CA ASN A 441 -4.74 -10.27 -5.81
C ASN A 441 -3.83 -9.39 -6.69
N HIS A 442 -4.21 -8.12 -6.90
CA HIS A 442 -3.45 -7.15 -7.70
C HIS A 442 -2.75 -6.12 -6.81
N GLY A 443 -2.12 -6.61 -5.75
CA GLY A 443 -1.12 -5.88 -4.96
C GLY A 443 -1.64 -5.22 -3.70
N LEU A 444 -2.96 -5.14 -3.45
CA LEU A 444 -3.50 -4.55 -2.20
C LEU A 444 -3.74 -5.55 -1.07
N ASP A 445 -3.13 -6.73 -1.13
CA ASP A 445 -3.03 -7.64 0.02
C ASP A 445 -2.01 -7.11 1.04
N ARG A 446 -0.82 -6.69 0.58
CA ARG A 446 0.25 -6.14 1.41
C ARG A 446 0.99 -4.99 0.73
N CYS A 447 1.17 -3.90 1.47
CA CYS A 447 1.98 -2.77 1.03
C CYS A 447 3.46 -2.99 1.39
N LEU A 448 4.29 -3.08 0.35
CA LEU A 448 5.76 -3.21 0.45
C LEU A 448 6.48 -1.84 0.52
N ASP A 449 5.74 -0.74 0.31
CA ASP A 449 6.32 0.60 0.35
C ASP A 449 6.41 1.13 1.79
N HIS A 450 7.55 1.75 2.10
CA HIS A 450 7.82 2.28 3.44
C HIS A 450 7.18 3.65 3.70
N GLY A 451 6.75 3.86 4.95
CA GLY A 451 6.20 5.09 5.46
C GLY A 451 4.77 5.38 4.98
N LEU A 452 4.07 6.25 5.71
CA LEU A 452 2.65 6.55 5.43
C LEU A 452 2.44 7.15 4.03
N HIS A 453 3.36 7.99 3.55
CA HIS A 453 3.27 8.55 2.21
C HIS A 453 3.48 7.46 1.13
N GLY A 454 4.44 6.54 1.36
CA GLY A 454 4.64 5.38 0.49
C GLY A 454 3.42 4.47 0.45
N PHE A 455 2.79 4.22 1.60
CA PHE A 455 1.55 3.46 1.71
C PHE A 455 0.41 4.10 0.91
N LYS A 456 0.18 5.40 1.07
CA LYS A 456 -0.84 6.14 0.30
C LYS A 456 -0.56 6.10 -1.21
N ARG A 457 0.70 6.26 -1.61
CA ARG A 457 1.12 6.17 -3.02
C ARG A 457 0.83 4.78 -3.57
N TYR A 458 1.19 3.74 -2.82
CA TYR A 458 1.00 2.35 -3.21
C TYR A 458 -0.49 2.03 -3.44
N VAL A 459 -1.35 2.46 -2.51
CA VAL A 459 -2.81 2.32 -2.65
C VAL A 459 -3.34 3.08 -3.87
N ALA A 460 -2.97 4.35 -4.03
CA ALA A 460 -3.41 5.16 -5.18
C ALA A 460 -2.96 4.56 -6.51
N LEU A 461 -1.75 4.00 -6.55
CA LEU A 461 -1.17 3.37 -7.74
C LEU A 461 -1.93 2.10 -8.10
N ALA A 462 -2.28 1.27 -7.11
CA ALA A 462 -3.11 0.08 -7.32
C ALA A 462 -4.48 0.42 -7.90
N VAL A 463 -5.13 1.45 -7.36
CA VAL A 463 -6.45 1.91 -7.81
C VAL A 463 -6.41 2.33 -9.28
N VAL A 464 -5.44 3.17 -9.64
CA VAL A 464 -5.26 3.60 -11.04
C VAL A 464 -4.94 2.42 -11.93
N ALA A 465 -4.01 1.55 -11.54
CA ALA A 465 -3.60 0.40 -12.33
C ALA A 465 -4.76 -0.57 -12.56
N ARG A 466 -5.58 -0.81 -11.53
CA ARG A 466 -6.79 -1.63 -11.64
C ARG A 466 -7.80 -1.03 -12.61
N ASN A 467 -8.03 0.27 -12.56
CA ASN A 467 -8.94 0.94 -13.50
C ASN A 467 -8.41 0.86 -14.94
N ILE A 468 -7.10 0.98 -15.16
CA ILE A 468 -6.49 0.79 -16.48
C ILE A 468 -6.63 -0.66 -16.96
N GLN A 469 -6.45 -1.64 -16.07
CA GLN A 469 -6.64 -3.05 -16.36
C GLN A 469 -8.10 -3.35 -16.76
N ILE A 470 -9.09 -2.77 -16.06
CA ILE A 470 -10.52 -2.89 -16.41
C ILE A 470 -10.77 -2.29 -17.79
N LEU A 471 -10.27 -1.07 -18.04
CA LEU A 471 -10.36 -0.42 -19.35
C LEU A 471 -9.79 -1.32 -20.46
N GLY A 472 -8.60 -1.87 -20.27
CA GLY A 472 -7.99 -2.76 -21.26
C GLY A 472 -8.73 -4.09 -21.42
N HIS A 473 -9.28 -4.64 -20.34
CA HIS A 473 -10.14 -5.82 -20.42
C HIS A 473 -11.41 -5.56 -21.24
N LEU A 474 -12.06 -4.41 -21.06
CA LEU A 474 -13.24 -4.03 -21.86
C LEU A 474 -12.90 -3.94 -23.36
N ILE A 475 -11.76 -3.35 -23.70
CA ILE A 475 -11.27 -3.27 -25.08
C ILE A 475 -10.97 -4.66 -25.65
N GLN A 476 -10.26 -5.50 -24.89
CA GLN A 476 -9.98 -6.90 -25.24
C GLN A 476 -11.28 -7.66 -25.55
N GLN A 477 -12.30 -7.54 -24.69
CA GLN A 477 -13.59 -8.22 -24.89
C GLN A 477 -14.35 -7.70 -26.11
N LYS A 478 -14.30 -6.40 -26.40
CA LYS A 478 -14.90 -5.83 -27.61
C LYS A 478 -14.24 -6.37 -28.88
N GLU A 479 -12.92 -6.41 -28.93
CA GLU A 479 -12.19 -6.90 -30.11
C GLU A 479 -12.36 -8.42 -30.29
N LEU A 480 -12.37 -9.22 -29.21
CA LEU A 480 -12.71 -10.65 -29.27
C LEU A 480 -14.11 -10.88 -29.86
N LYS A 481 -15.11 -10.09 -29.44
CA LYS A 481 -16.47 -10.17 -30.01
C LYS A 481 -16.48 -9.81 -31.50
N ARG A 482 -15.71 -8.81 -31.91
CA ARG A 482 -15.56 -8.42 -33.33
C ARG A 482 -14.91 -9.52 -34.16
N GLN A 483 -13.84 -10.14 -33.66
CA GLN A 483 -13.17 -11.27 -34.33
C GLN A 483 -14.09 -12.48 -34.45
N LYS A 484 -14.87 -12.80 -33.40
CA LYS A 484 -15.88 -13.86 -33.46
C LYS A 484 -16.92 -13.57 -34.54
N ARG A 485 -17.48 -12.35 -34.56
CA ARG A 485 -18.45 -11.93 -35.59
C ARG A 485 -17.88 -12.09 -37.00
N ARG A 486 -16.68 -11.59 -37.27
CA ARG A 486 -16.00 -11.73 -38.57
C ARG A 486 -15.85 -13.20 -38.99
N ARG A 487 -15.39 -14.07 -38.08
CA ARG A 487 -15.26 -15.51 -38.35
C ARG A 487 -16.59 -16.19 -38.70
N PHE A 488 -17.70 -15.75 -38.11
CA PHE A 488 -19.04 -16.24 -38.50
C PHE A 488 -19.43 -15.74 -39.89
N THR A 489 -19.17 -14.48 -40.23
CA THR A 489 -19.51 -13.88 -41.54
C THR A 489 -18.64 -14.39 -42.70
N THR A 490 -17.46 -14.97 -42.44
CA THR A 490 -16.59 -15.55 -43.49
C THR A 490 -16.80 -17.05 -43.69
N ARG A 491 -17.61 -17.70 -42.83
CA ARG A 491 -17.97 -19.13 -42.91
C ARG A 491 -19.38 -19.37 -43.44
N THR A 492 -20.14 -18.28 -43.63
CA THR A 492 -21.36 -18.23 -44.43
C THR A 492 -20.96 -17.66 -45.79
#